data_AF-W4UQ92-F1
#
_entry.id   AF-W4UQ92-F1
#
_cell.length_a   1.000
_cell.length_b   1.000
_cell.length_c   1.000
_cell.angle_alpha   90.00
_cell.angle_beta   90.00
_cell.angle_gamma   90.00
#
_symmetry.space_group_name_H-M   'P 1'
#
loop_
_entity.id
_entity.type
_entity.pdbx_description
1 polymer ?
#
loop_
_entity_poly.entity_id
_entity_poly.type
_entity_poly.pdbx_seq_one_letter_code
_entity_poly.pdbx_strand_id
1 'polypeptide(L)'
;MAQLTIKGKIIAELPEKGGTSKNGKEWRSKEYVVVEHGEYSKRVCVQVMNDKIDALGLAVGQEVEIQCDVDAREWNGKWFNSITCWKATITGVSQAPTTSPPQYASEPPKQPAVSQNNDRDDLPF
;
A
#
# COMPACT_ATOMS: atom_id res chain seq x y z
N MET A 1 1.74 25.47 0.88
CA MET A 1 1.86 24.15 1.52
C MET A 1 3.04 23.44 0.92
N ALA A 2 4.02 23.06 1.74
CA ALA A 2 5.21 22.34 1.29
C ALA A 2 4.88 20.84 1.28
N GLN A 3 4.61 20.30 0.09
CA GLN A 3 4.37 18.87 -0.08
C GLN A 3 5.71 18.18 -0.34
N LEU A 4 6.01 17.13 0.43
CA LEU A 4 7.24 16.36 0.31
C LEU A 4 6.90 14.90 -0.03
N THR A 5 7.56 14.35 -1.04
CA THR A 5 7.46 12.92 -1.39
C THR A 5 8.78 12.24 -1.09
N ILE A 6 8.74 11.16 -0.31
CA ILE A 6 9.92 10.40 0.12
C ILE A 6 9.75 8.96 -0.36
N LYS A 7 10.75 8.43 -1.07
CA LYS A 7 10.77 7.02 -1.51
C LYS A 7 11.87 6.29 -0.78
N GLY A 8 11.53 5.22 -0.09
CA GLY A 8 12.49 4.59 0.81
C GLY A 8 12.02 3.28 1.39
N LYS A 9 12.92 2.66 2.15
CA LYS A 9 12.62 1.48 2.95
C LYS A 9 12.37 1.87 4.40
N ILE A 10 11.31 1.34 4.99
CA ILE A 10 11.07 1.50 6.43
C ILE A 10 12.07 0.61 7.18
N ILE A 11 12.88 1.20 8.05
CA ILE A 11 13.90 0.50 8.83
C ILE A 11 13.55 0.36 10.30
N ALA A 12 12.64 1.19 10.80
CA ALA A 12 12.18 1.15 12.18
C ALA A 12 10.75 1.68 12.30
N GLU A 13 9.99 1.08 13.21
CA GLU A 13 8.73 1.60 13.70
C GLU A 13 8.91 1.96 15.17
N LEU A 14 8.43 3.12 15.58
CA LEU A 14 8.42 3.54 16.98
C LEU A 14 7.08 3.16 17.61
N PRO A 15 7.02 3.03 18.95
CA PRO A 15 5.79 2.74 19.66
C PRO A 15 4.74 3.81 19.37
N GLU A 16 3.49 3.37 19.24
CA GLU A 16 2.37 4.28 19.10
C GLU A 16 2.20 5.14 20.36
N LYS A 17 1.98 6.43 20.14
CA LYS A 17 1.66 7.41 21.18
C LYS A 17 0.20 7.78 21.01
N GLY A 18 -0.53 7.89 22.10
CA GLY A 18 -1.91 8.32 22.05
C GLY A 18 -2.33 9.03 23.31
N GLY A 19 -3.51 9.64 23.23
CA GLY A 19 -4.14 10.28 24.37
C GLY A 19 -5.43 10.99 23.98
N THR A 20 -6.02 11.69 24.93
CA THR A 20 -7.20 12.51 24.71
C THR A 20 -6.77 13.94 24.44
N SER A 21 -7.15 14.48 23.28
CA SER A 21 -6.92 15.88 22.94
C SER A 21 -7.69 16.80 23.89
N LYS A 22 -7.31 18.08 23.97
CA LYS A 22 -8.00 19.09 24.78
C LYS A 22 -9.50 19.21 24.47
N ASN A 23 -9.92 18.80 23.27
CA ASN A 23 -11.31 18.79 22.81
C ASN A 23 -12.03 17.43 23.02
N GLY A 24 -11.46 16.50 23.80
CA GLY A 24 -12.08 15.20 24.09
C GLY A 24 -11.94 14.15 22.98
N LYS A 25 -11.31 14.48 21.84
CA LYS A 25 -11.02 13.50 20.78
C LYS A 25 -9.78 12.69 21.10
N GLU A 26 -9.88 11.37 20.98
CA GLU A 26 -8.72 10.49 21.02
C GLU A 26 -7.83 10.75 19.81
N TRP A 27 -6.53 10.88 20.05
CA TRP A 27 -5.53 10.95 19.00
C TRP A 27 -4.55 9.81 19.20
N ARG A 28 -4.07 9.28 18.08
CA ARG A 28 -3.01 8.29 18.03
C ARG A 28 -2.00 8.75 16.99
N SER A 29 -0.73 8.49 17.26
CA SER A 29 0.38 8.88 16.43
C SER A 29 1.41 7.78 16.45
N LYS A 30 1.89 7.36 15.29
CA LYS A 30 2.98 6.41 15.18
C LYS A 30 4.07 6.97 14.29
N GLU A 31 5.32 6.80 14.70
CA GLU A 31 6.48 7.33 13.98
C GLU A 31 7.21 6.19 13.27
N TYR A 32 7.64 6.44 12.04
CA TYR A 32 8.36 5.49 11.21
C TYR A 32 9.65 6.12 10.70
N VAL A 33 10.73 5.33 10.66
CA VAL A 33 12.01 5.76 10.11
C VAL A 33 12.19 5.17 8.72
N VAL A 34 12.30 6.05 7.73
CA VAL A 34 12.46 5.70 6.32
C VAL A 34 13.88 6.02 5.90
N VAL A 35 14.52 5.10 5.19
CA VAL A 35 15.81 5.32 4.54
C VAL A 35 15.59 5.49 3.06
N GLU A 36 16.01 6.62 2.52
CA GLU A 36 15.95 6.87 1.08
C GLU A 36 16.99 6.03 0.31
N HIS A 37 16.60 5.53 -0.86
CA HIS A 37 17.49 4.80 -1.75
C HIS A 37 18.32 5.81 -2.56
N GLY A 38 19.53 6.08 -2.10
CA GLY A 38 20.47 6.96 -2.78
C GLY A 38 21.89 6.79 -2.24
N GLU A 39 22.85 7.36 -2.98
CA GLU A 39 24.28 7.33 -2.65
C GLU A 39 24.58 7.92 -1.25
N TYR A 40 23.70 8.80 -0.77
CA TYR A 40 23.68 9.28 0.60
C TYR A 40 22.38 8.87 1.28
N SER A 41 22.30 7.61 1.73
CA SER A 41 21.12 7.08 2.42
C SER A 41 20.83 7.88 3.70
N LYS A 42 19.95 8.88 3.60
CA LYS A 42 19.48 9.69 4.73
C LYS A 42 18.29 9.01 5.38
N ARG A 43 18.25 9.08 6.71
CA ARG A 43 17.11 8.60 7.52
C ARG A 43 16.18 9.76 7.76
N VAL A 44 14.90 9.56 7.50
CA VAL A 44 13.85 10.54 7.78
C VAL A 44 12.84 9.91 8.73
N CYS A 45 12.53 10.60 9.82
CA CYS A 45 11.44 10.21 10.71
C CYS A 45 10.15 10.88 10.22
N VAL A 46 9.12 10.08 9.98
CA VAL A 46 7.80 10.54 9.55
C VAL A 46 6.75 10.11 10.57
N GLN A 47 5.79 10.99 10.84
CA GLN A 47 4.72 10.75 11.78
C GLN A 47 3.42 10.46 11.03
N VAL A 48 2.69 9.42 11.43
CA VAL A 48 1.39 9.05 10.89
C VAL A 48 0.34 9.24 11.98
N MET A 49 -0.78 9.88 11.66
CA MET A 49 -1.82 10.25 12.63
C MET A 49 -3.10 9.43 12.45
N ASN A 50 -3.75 9.13 13.58
CA ASN A 50 -5.10 8.59 13.68
C ASN A 50 -5.34 7.41 12.72
N ASP A 51 -6.36 7.53 11.86
CA ASP A 51 -6.84 6.48 10.97
C ASP A 51 -5.83 6.11 9.88
N LYS A 52 -4.83 6.96 9.62
CA LYS A 52 -3.78 6.66 8.62
C LYS A 52 -2.81 5.59 9.13
N ILE A 53 -2.71 5.38 10.44
CA ILE A 53 -1.82 4.34 10.98
C ILE A 53 -2.28 2.97 10.50
N ASP A 54 -3.58 2.68 10.69
CA ASP A 54 -4.19 1.42 10.26
C ASP A 54 -4.36 1.35 8.73
N ALA A 55 -4.75 2.46 8.09
CA ALA A 55 -5.02 2.46 6.65
C ALA A 55 -3.78 2.29 5.78
N LEU A 56 -2.61 2.77 6.22
CA LEU A 56 -1.37 2.64 5.46
C LEU A 56 -0.68 1.30 5.68
N GLY A 57 -0.95 0.62 6.82
CA GLY A 57 -0.42 -0.71 7.10
C GLY A 57 1.12 -0.80 7.01
N LEU A 58 1.81 0.28 7.37
CA LEU A 58 3.26 0.40 7.23
C LEU A 58 3.99 -0.52 8.21
N ALA A 59 4.93 -1.31 7.69
CA ALA A 59 5.76 -2.23 8.47
C ALA A 59 7.24 -2.10 8.12
N VAL A 60 8.10 -2.45 9.08
CA VAL A 60 9.55 -2.50 8.88
C VAL A 60 9.90 -3.49 7.77
N GLY A 61 10.82 -3.09 6.89
CA GLY A 61 11.26 -3.90 5.76
C GLY A 61 10.55 -3.59 4.45
N GLN A 62 9.43 -2.86 4.47
CA GLN A 62 8.70 -2.50 3.25
C GLN A 62 9.36 -1.31 2.53
N GLU A 63 9.35 -1.39 1.20
CA GLU A 63 9.68 -0.27 0.33
C GLU A 63 8.41 0.51 0.02
N VAL A 64 8.46 1.82 0.28
CA VAL A 64 7.29 2.69 0.30
C VAL A 64 7.60 4.06 -0.32
N GLU A 65 6.60 4.61 -1.00
CA GLU A 65 6.54 6.00 -1.42
C GLU A 65 5.54 6.73 -0.52
N ILE A 66 6.03 7.68 0.27
CA ILE A 66 5.26 8.39 1.27
C ILE A 66 5.08 9.85 0.85
N GLN A 67 3.86 10.34 0.98
CA GLN A 67 3.46 11.73 0.75
C GLN A 67 3.20 12.38 2.11
N CYS A 68 4.00 13.40 2.38
CA CYS A 68 4.05 14.09 3.66
C CYS A 68 3.76 15.58 3.49
N ASP A 69 3.19 16.14 4.54
CA ASP A 69 3.13 17.58 4.75
C ASP A 69 4.20 17.97 5.77
N VAL A 70 4.89 19.09 5.52
CA VAL A 70 5.94 19.62 6.40
C VAL A 70 5.44 20.91 7.02
N ASP A 71 5.28 20.88 8.34
CA ASP A 71 4.87 22.03 9.13
C ASP A 71 5.99 22.47 10.06
N ALA A 72 6.13 23.78 10.26
CA ALA A 72 7.11 24.35 11.18
C ALA A 72 6.39 24.81 12.44
N ARG A 73 6.68 24.14 13.56
CA ARG A 73 6.12 24.48 14.87
C ARG A 73 7.17 25.12 15.77
N GLU A 74 6.79 26.20 16.42
CA GLU A 74 7.60 26.77 17.50
C GLU A 74 7.34 26.02 18.80
N TRP A 75 8.41 25.58 19.44
CA TRP A 75 8.39 24.99 20.77
C TRP A 75 9.51 25.60 21.62
N ASN A 76 9.13 26.33 22.66
CA ASN A 76 10.06 26.95 23.61
C ASN A 76 11.12 27.86 22.93
N GLY A 77 10.68 28.74 22.02
CA GLY A 77 11.56 29.64 21.27
C GLY A 77 12.45 28.98 20.22
N LYS A 78 12.28 27.66 19.99
CA LYS A 78 12.98 26.91 18.94
C LYS A 78 11.98 26.38 17.93
N TRP A 79 12.34 26.45 16.65
CA TRP A 79 11.50 25.94 15.57
C TRP A 79 11.87 24.50 15.24
N PHE A 80 10.86 23.65 15.09
CA PHE A 80 10.99 22.25 14.72
C PHE A 80 10.09 21.96 13.53
N ASN A 81 10.59 21.16 12.59
CA ASN A 81 9.76 20.65 11.51
C ASN A 81 9.04 19.39 11.99
N SER A 82 7.75 19.32 11.75
CA SER A 82 6.94 18.12 11.88
C SER A 82 6.62 17.61 10.48
N ILE A 83 6.98 16.36 10.20
CA ILE A 83 6.73 15.72 8.92
C ILE A 83 5.59 14.73 9.13
N THR A 84 4.38 15.09 8.68
CA THR A 84 3.19 14.26 8.84
C THR A 84 2.84 13.57 7.53
N CYS A 85 2.86 12.24 7.53
CA CYS A 85 2.45 11.41 6.41
C CYS A 85 0.92 11.29 6.37
N TRP A 86 0.34 11.63 5.23
CA TRP A 86 -1.10 11.51 4.98
C TRP A 86 -1.45 10.43 3.95
N LYS A 87 -0.49 10.03 3.12
CA LYS A 87 -0.63 8.95 2.13
C LYS A 87 0.70 8.21 1.95
N ALA A 88 0.63 6.89 1.81
CA ALA A 88 1.76 6.05 1.47
C ALA A 88 1.34 4.97 0.47
N THR A 89 2.27 4.56 -0.38
CA THR A 89 2.10 3.50 -1.38
C THR A 89 3.23 2.50 -1.19
N ILE A 90 2.92 1.22 -0.98
CA ILE A 90 3.95 0.18 -0.88
C ILE A 90 4.40 -0.16 -2.31
N THR A 91 5.68 0.08 -2.61
CA THR A 91 6.27 -0.13 -3.95
C THR A 91 6.95 -1.50 -4.06
N GLY A 92 7.23 -2.16 -2.93
CA GLY A 92 7.93 -3.46 -2.87
C GLY A 92 7.04 -4.70 -2.98
N VAL A 93 5.72 -4.54 -3.10
CA VAL A 93 4.81 -5.64 -3.42
C VAL A 93 4.37 -5.50 -4.86
N SER A 94 4.82 -6.41 -5.72
CA SER A 94 4.09 -6.74 -6.92
C SER A 94 2.64 -6.94 -6.49
N GLN A 95 1.72 -6.09 -6.95
CA GLN A 95 0.30 -6.29 -6.76
C GLN A 95 -0.01 -7.74 -7.08
N ALA A 96 -0.40 -8.53 -6.07
CA ALA A 96 -1.15 -9.73 -6.37
C ALA A 96 -2.41 -9.23 -7.08
N PRO A 97 -2.65 -9.64 -8.35
CA PRO A 97 -3.90 -9.28 -9.00
C PRO A 97 -5.02 -9.78 -8.11
N THR A 98 -5.94 -8.88 -7.78
CA THR A 98 -7.23 -9.21 -7.18
C THR A 98 -7.85 -10.31 -8.02
N THR A 99 -7.83 -11.55 -7.52
CA THR A 99 -8.52 -12.69 -8.12
C THR A 99 -10.00 -12.37 -8.13
N SER A 100 -10.48 -11.96 -9.30
CA SER A 100 -11.91 -11.94 -9.62
C SER A 100 -12.44 -13.36 -9.37
N PRO A 101 -13.60 -13.54 -8.70
CA PRO A 101 -14.13 -14.88 -8.51
C PRO A 101 -14.39 -15.54 -9.87
N PRO A 102 -14.05 -16.82 -10.07
CA PRO A 102 -14.35 -17.51 -11.30
C PRO A 102 -15.87 -17.56 -11.47
N GLN A 103 -16.38 -16.85 -12.50
CA GLN A 103 -17.72 -17.10 -12.99
C GLN A 103 -17.73 -18.51 -13.58
N TYR A 104 -18.31 -19.45 -12.84
CA TYR A 104 -18.71 -20.73 -13.39
C TYR A 104 -19.82 -20.47 -14.40
N ALA A 105 -19.46 -20.47 -15.69
CA ALA A 105 -20.42 -20.60 -16.77
C ALA A 105 -20.97 -22.03 -16.73
N SER A 106 -22.16 -22.21 -16.19
CA SER A 106 -22.91 -23.46 -16.33
C SER A 106 -23.45 -23.55 -17.76
N GLU A 107 -22.74 -24.26 -18.63
CA GLU A 107 -23.28 -24.74 -19.91
C GLU A 107 -24.29 -25.87 -19.68
N PRO A 108 -25.47 -25.86 -20.33
CA PRO A 108 -26.42 -26.95 -20.27
C PRO A 108 -25.96 -28.16 -21.13
N PRO A 109 -26.16 -29.40 -20.68
CA PRO A 109 -25.79 -30.58 -21.46
C PRO A 109 -26.75 -30.78 -22.65
N LYS A 110 -26.23 -30.73 -23.87
CA LYS A 110 -26.92 -31.24 -25.06
C LYS A 110 -26.80 -32.76 -25.12
N GLN A 111 -27.94 -33.43 -25.20
CA GLN A 111 -28.07 -34.88 -25.42
C GLN A 111 -27.37 -35.36 -26.71
N PRO A 112 -26.89 -36.61 -26.75
CA PRO A 112 -26.32 -37.21 -27.94
C PRO A 112 -27.42 -37.68 -28.91
N ALA A 113 -27.32 -37.29 -30.18
CA ALA A 113 -28.13 -37.83 -31.26
C ALA A 113 -27.25 -38.62 -32.25
N VAL A 114 -27.42 -39.95 -32.16
CA VAL A 114 -27.39 -40.98 -33.20
C VAL A 114 -26.60 -40.76 -34.50
N SER A 115 -25.75 -41.75 -34.76
CA SER A 115 -24.99 -42.05 -35.98
C SER A 115 -25.87 -42.29 -37.20
N GLN A 116 -25.45 -41.79 -38.37
CA GLN A 116 -25.76 -42.43 -39.65
C GLN A 116 -24.71 -42.08 -40.73
N ASN A 117 -23.98 -43.12 -41.13
CA ASN A 117 -23.34 -43.43 -42.42
C ASN A 117 -23.38 -42.37 -43.53
N ASN A 118 -22.26 -42.13 -44.22
CA ASN A 118 -21.89 -42.85 -45.47
C ASN A 118 -20.60 -42.28 -46.07
N ASP A 119 -19.78 -43.19 -46.60
CA ASP A 119 -18.90 -43.08 -47.77
C ASP A 119 -18.30 -41.73 -48.19
N ARG A 120 -16.96 -41.68 -48.15
CA ARG A 120 -16.04 -41.41 -49.29
C ARG A 120 -14.66 -41.14 -48.71
N ASP A 121 -13.74 -42.11 -48.70
CA ASP A 121 -12.97 -42.59 -49.86
C ASP A 121 -12.15 -41.46 -50.50
N ASP A 122 -10.86 -41.74 -50.69
CA ASP A 122 -9.83 -40.95 -51.36
C ASP A 122 -8.94 -40.05 -50.46
N LEU A 123 -7.72 -40.49 -50.18
CA LEU A 123 -6.50 -39.86 -50.71
C LEU A 123 -5.27 -40.78 -50.47
N PRO A 124 -4.52 -41.15 -51.53
CA PRO A 124 -3.38 -42.08 -51.42
C PRO A 124 -2.09 -41.43 -50.90
N PHE A 125 -1.21 -42.30 -50.40
CA PHE A 125 0.11 -42.07 -49.79
C PHE A 125 1.15 -41.38 -50.69
#